data_AF-A0A0D6ER55-F1
#
_entry.id   AF-A0A0D6ER55-F1
#
_cell.length_a   1.000
_cell.length_b   1.000
_cell.length_c   1.000
_cell.angle_alpha   90.00
_cell.angle_beta   90.00
_cell.angle_gamma   90.00
#
_symmetry.space_group_name_H-M   'P 1'
#
loop_
_entity.id
_entity.type
_entity.pdbx_description
1 polymer ?
#
loop_
_entity_poly.entity_id
_entity_poly.type
_entity_poly.pdbx_seq_one_letter_code
_entity_poly.pdbx_strand_id
1 'polypeptide(L)'
;MAPKTTTQLLHALLDCTANDIVPLTRKGVESGCKVFGAAVLAKDTLEQVTVGTNTEAESPLLHGEITTIQQFYRLPKESRPNARDTIFFCTHEPCSLSGITWGGWDNFYYLFTYEETRDAFEIPHDLAILEAVFKVPSTCAAETREQLASRPLYNPINKFFQSASVAALLEALPEGQEKEELRQKVDHVKAEYNGLSLTYQRGKGGADIPLP
;
A
#
# COMPACT_ATOMS: atom_id res chain seq x y z
N MET A 1 9.92 -19.50 -15.99
CA MET A 1 9.14 -18.52 -16.79
C MET A 1 9.99 -17.29 -17.00
N ALA A 2 9.77 -16.53 -18.09
CA ALA A 2 10.46 -15.27 -18.31
C ALA A 2 10.04 -14.23 -17.24
N PRO A 3 10.95 -13.35 -16.79
CA PRO A 3 10.59 -12.27 -15.87
C PRO A 3 9.52 -11.37 -16.51
N LYS A 4 8.54 -10.96 -15.71
CA LYS A 4 7.46 -10.08 -16.15
C LYS A 4 7.99 -8.66 -16.37
N THR A 5 7.46 -7.97 -17.37
CA THR A 5 7.85 -6.59 -17.66
C THR A 5 7.20 -5.63 -16.66
N THR A 6 7.79 -4.43 -16.49
CA THR A 6 7.21 -3.37 -15.68
C THR A 6 5.79 -3.01 -16.14
N THR A 7 5.55 -2.98 -17.45
CA THR A 7 4.22 -2.76 -18.03
C THR A 7 3.22 -3.83 -17.59
N GLN A 8 3.59 -5.11 -17.68
CA GLN A 8 2.72 -6.22 -17.23
C GLN A 8 2.40 -6.11 -15.74
N LEU A 9 3.41 -5.74 -14.92
CA LEU A 9 3.22 -5.50 -13.50
C LEU A 9 2.22 -4.37 -13.26
N LEU A 10 2.42 -3.20 -13.89
CA LEU A 10 1.52 -2.05 -13.75
C LEU A 10 0.08 -2.39 -14.12
N HIS A 11 -0.16 -3.09 -15.23
CA HIS A 11 -1.51 -3.55 -15.55
C HIS A 11 -2.08 -4.45 -14.46
N ALA A 12 -1.34 -5.45 -13.99
CA ALA A 12 -1.81 -6.38 -12.96
C ALA A 12 -2.14 -5.66 -11.64
N LEU A 13 -1.30 -4.72 -11.20
CA LEU A 13 -1.55 -3.94 -9.99
C LEU A 13 -2.80 -3.07 -10.13
N LEU A 14 -2.96 -2.37 -11.25
CA LEU A 14 -4.09 -1.48 -11.50
C LEU A 14 -5.40 -2.26 -11.71
N ASP A 15 -5.36 -3.37 -12.43
CA ASP A 15 -6.51 -4.26 -12.61
C ASP A 15 -6.96 -4.89 -11.29
N CYS A 16 -6.02 -5.40 -10.48
CA CYS A 16 -6.33 -5.93 -9.15
C CYS A 16 -6.93 -4.85 -8.25
N THR A 17 -6.42 -3.62 -8.35
CA THR A 17 -6.97 -2.48 -7.60
C THR A 17 -8.44 -2.24 -7.95
N ALA A 18 -8.76 -2.08 -9.24
CA ALA A 18 -10.10 -1.75 -9.70
C ALA A 18 -11.10 -2.90 -9.52
N ASN A 19 -10.69 -4.13 -9.86
CA ASN A 19 -11.61 -5.27 -9.93
C ASN A 19 -11.79 -5.99 -8.59
N ASP A 20 -10.77 -5.97 -7.73
CA ASP A 20 -10.76 -6.80 -6.52
C ASP A 20 -10.70 -5.95 -5.24
N ILE A 21 -9.78 -4.99 -5.16
CA ILE A 21 -9.57 -4.20 -3.94
C ILE A 21 -10.67 -3.15 -3.74
N VAL A 22 -11.03 -2.39 -4.77
CA VAL A 22 -12.05 -1.32 -4.69
C VAL A 22 -13.41 -1.86 -4.24
N PRO A 23 -13.95 -2.96 -4.81
CA PRO A 23 -15.23 -3.52 -4.36
C PRO A 23 -15.22 -3.98 -2.90
N LEU A 24 -14.10 -4.55 -2.44
CA LEU A 24 -13.95 -4.97 -1.04
C LEU A 24 -13.86 -3.77 -0.11
N THR A 25 -13.05 -2.77 -0.47
CA THR A 25 -12.84 -1.55 0.31
C THR A 25 -14.11 -0.73 0.42
N ARG A 26 -14.94 -0.68 -0.63
CA ARG A 26 -16.25 -0.01 -0.58
C ARG A 26 -17.12 -0.54 0.55
N LYS A 27 -17.20 -1.86 0.72
CA LYS A 27 -17.96 -2.49 1.81
C LYS A 27 -17.35 -2.19 3.19
N GLY A 28 -16.02 -2.20 3.29
CA GLY A 28 -15.31 -1.85 4.53
C GLY A 28 -15.58 -0.41 4.96
N VAL A 29 -15.56 0.51 4.01
CA VAL A 29 -15.87 1.94 4.23
C VAL A 29 -17.31 2.15 4.65
N GLU A 30 -18.27 1.44 4.05
CA GLU A 30 -19.68 1.47 4.47
C GLU A 30 -19.86 0.99 5.92
N SER A 31 -18.95 0.16 6.42
CA SER A 31 -18.90 -0.28 7.83
C SER A 31 -18.05 0.59 8.76
N GLY A 32 -17.49 1.71 8.25
CA GLY A 32 -16.74 2.69 9.05
C GLY A 32 -15.22 2.51 9.07
N CYS A 33 -14.66 1.58 8.27
CA CYS A 33 -13.21 1.39 8.16
C CYS A 33 -12.59 2.35 7.14
N LYS A 34 -11.29 2.67 7.28
CA LYS A 34 -10.51 3.45 6.31
C LYS A 34 -10.44 2.79 4.94
N VAL A 35 -10.12 3.62 3.95
CA VAL A 35 -10.00 3.26 2.53
C VAL A 35 -8.73 2.44 2.18
N PHE A 36 -8.14 1.70 3.11
CA PHE A 36 -6.85 1.04 2.88
C PHE A 36 -7.03 -0.42 2.45
N GLY A 37 -6.61 -0.74 1.23
CA GLY A 37 -6.58 -2.12 0.72
C GLY A 37 -5.19 -2.60 0.33
N ALA A 38 -5.03 -3.92 0.21
CA ALA A 38 -3.80 -4.57 -0.20
C ALA A 38 -4.06 -5.91 -0.89
N ALA A 39 -3.09 -6.37 -1.69
CA ALA A 39 -3.15 -7.62 -2.43
C ALA A 39 -1.81 -8.36 -2.39
N VAL A 40 -1.87 -9.67 -2.65
CA VAL A 40 -0.70 -10.52 -2.91
C VAL A 40 -0.86 -11.12 -4.30
N LEU A 41 0.15 -10.96 -5.16
CA LEU A 41 0.16 -11.49 -6.53
C LEU A 41 1.33 -12.46 -6.71
N ALA A 42 1.17 -13.53 -7.47
CA ALA A 42 2.27 -14.44 -7.78
C ALA A 42 3.29 -13.75 -8.71
N LYS A 43 4.60 -13.85 -8.44
CA LYS A 43 5.63 -13.15 -9.25
C LYS A 43 5.69 -13.66 -10.69
N ASP A 44 5.46 -14.94 -10.88
CA ASP A 44 5.66 -15.64 -12.14
C ASP A 44 4.46 -15.55 -13.08
N THR A 45 3.24 -15.39 -12.57
CA THR A 45 2.01 -15.22 -13.37
C THR A 45 1.42 -13.81 -13.28
N LEU A 46 1.67 -13.08 -12.19
CA LEU A 46 0.95 -11.87 -11.77
C LEU A 46 -0.52 -12.11 -11.45
N GLU A 47 -0.91 -13.37 -11.21
CA GLU A 47 -2.27 -13.68 -10.78
C GLU A 47 -2.45 -13.33 -9.30
N GLN A 48 -3.65 -12.85 -8.97
CA GLN A 48 -4.03 -12.53 -7.61
C GLN A 48 -4.09 -13.81 -6.75
N VAL A 49 -3.33 -13.83 -5.65
CA VAL A 49 -3.35 -14.88 -4.65
C VAL A 49 -4.35 -14.56 -3.53
N THR A 50 -4.33 -13.33 -3.02
CA THR A 50 -5.28 -12.87 -2.00
C THR A 50 -5.44 -11.36 -2.03
N VAL A 51 -6.58 -10.85 -1.56
CA VAL A 51 -6.90 -9.43 -1.41
C VAL A 51 -7.58 -9.18 -0.09
N GLY A 52 -7.22 -8.07 0.54
CA GLY A 52 -7.77 -7.64 1.81
C GLY A 52 -7.98 -6.13 1.86
N THR A 53 -8.79 -5.71 2.82
CA THR A 53 -9.06 -4.30 3.11
C THR A 53 -8.98 -4.07 4.62
N ASN A 54 -8.88 -2.82 5.02
CA ASN A 54 -8.86 -2.40 6.40
C ASN A 54 -10.14 -2.87 7.11
N THR A 55 -9.95 -3.48 8.28
CA THR A 55 -11.02 -3.95 9.17
C THR A 55 -10.81 -3.38 10.57
N GLU A 56 -10.37 -2.11 10.66
CA GLU A 56 -9.97 -1.46 11.91
C GLU A 56 -11.11 -1.33 12.93
N ALA A 57 -12.36 -1.34 12.46
CA ALA A 57 -13.54 -1.41 13.32
C ALA A 57 -13.60 -2.71 14.15
N GLU A 58 -12.99 -3.80 13.69
CA GLU A 58 -12.82 -5.03 14.48
C GLU A 58 -11.65 -4.91 15.46
N SER A 59 -10.55 -4.30 15.01
CA SER A 59 -9.38 -4.01 15.83
C SER A 59 -8.52 -2.94 15.14
N PRO A 60 -8.10 -1.86 15.82
CA PRO A 60 -7.31 -0.78 15.22
C PRO A 60 -6.01 -1.22 14.53
N LEU A 61 -5.49 -2.40 14.86
CA LEU A 61 -4.29 -2.98 14.23
C LEU A 61 -4.55 -3.61 12.84
N LEU A 62 -5.82 -3.85 12.49
CA LEU A 62 -6.20 -4.55 11.26
C LEU A 62 -6.27 -3.60 10.07
N HIS A 63 -5.13 -2.98 9.78
CA HIS A 63 -4.92 -2.21 8.56
C HIS A 63 -5.04 -3.10 7.32
N GLY A 64 -5.10 -2.49 6.13
CA GLY A 64 -5.19 -3.22 4.87
C GLY A 64 -4.06 -4.24 4.72
N GLU A 65 -2.82 -3.84 5.03
CA GLU A 65 -1.65 -4.72 4.96
C GLU A 65 -1.78 -5.91 5.91
N ILE A 66 -2.09 -5.66 7.19
CA ILE A 66 -2.17 -6.68 8.22
C ILE A 66 -3.31 -7.66 7.93
N THR A 67 -4.46 -7.16 7.47
CA THR A 67 -5.60 -7.99 7.09
C THR A 67 -5.24 -8.92 5.93
N THR A 68 -4.61 -8.38 4.88
CA THR A 68 -4.15 -9.17 3.72
C THR A 68 -3.10 -10.21 4.11
N ILE A 69 -2.15 -9.86 4.99
CA ILE A 69 -1.16 -10.82 5.52
C ILE A 69 -1.87 -11.97 6.26
N GLN A 70 -2.83 -11.67 7.13
CA GLN A 70 -3.58 -12.71 7.84
C GLN A 70 -4.36 -13.61 6.89
N GLN A 71 -5.02 -13.04 5.87
CA GLN A 71 -5.74 -13.81 4.86
C GLN A 71 -4.81 -14.72 4.07
N PHE A 72 -3.64 -14.22 3.65
CA PHE A 72 -2.62 -15.03 2.99
C PHE A 72 -2.22 -16.23 3.85
N TYR A 73 -1.95 -16.01 5.13
CA TYR A 73 -1.53 -17.07 6.05
C TYR A 73 -2.67 -17.99 6.53
N ARG A 74 -3.94 -17.65 6.26
CA ARG A 74 -5.10 -18.53 6.44
C ARG A 74 -5.29 -19.50 5.27
N LEU A 75 -4.69 -19.25 4.10
CA LEU A 75 -4.70 -20.20 3.00
C LEU A 75 -4.09 -21.54 3.44
N PRO A 76 -4.64 -22.70 2.98
CA PRO A 76 -4.06 -24.00 3.26
C PRO A 76 -2.58 -24.03 2.87
N LYS A 77 -1.74 -24.59 3.74
CA LYS A 77 -0.27 -24.55 3.57
C LYS A 77 0.17 -25.20 2.26
N GLU A 78 -0.56 -26.21 1.81
CA GLU A 78 -0.29 -27.01 0.62
C GLU A 78 -0.54 -26.23 -0.68
N SER A 79 -1.46 -25.26 -0.65
CA SER A 79 -1.82 -24.42 -1.81
C SER A 79 -1.34 -22.98 -1.67
N ARG A 80 -0.77 -22.60 -0.52
CA ARG A 80 -0.24 -21.25 -0.29
C ARG A 80 1.16 -21.13 -0.91
N PRO A 81 1.37 -20.21 -1.86
CA PRO A 81 2.72 -19.97 -2.38
C PRO A 81 3.66 -19.48 -1.28
N ASN A 82 4.97 -19.61 -1.50
CA ASN A 82 5.93 -18.95 -0.61
C ASN A 82 5.78 -17.43 -0.75
N ALA A 83 5.73 -16.69 0.36
CA ALA A 83 5.64 -15.22 0.32
C ALA A 83 6.77 -14.59 -0.52
N ARG A 84 7.98 -15.17 -0.48
CA ARG A 84 9.12 -14.73 -1.31
C ARG A 84 8.90 -14.90 -2.81
N ASP A 85 7.99 -15.78 -3.23
CA ASP A 85 7.63 -16.00 -4.63
C ASP A 85 6.44 -15.13 -5.05
N THR A 86 6.02 -14.20 -4.20
CA THR A 86 4.89 -13.29 -4.42
C THR A 86 5.27 -11.83 -4.25
N ILE A 87 4.40 -10.96 -4.78
CA ILE A 87 4.48 -9.51 -4.71
C ILE A 87 3.45 -9.04 -3.69
N PHE A 88 3.87 -8.19 -2.75
CA PHE A 88 2.93 -7.49 -1.88
C PHE A 88 2.57 -6.14 -2.51
N PHE A 89 1.28 -5.84 -2.61
CA PHE A 89 0.80 -4.57 -3.15
C PHE A 89 -0.11 -3.88 -2.14
N CYS A 90 0.11 -2.60 -1.91
CA CYS A 90 -0.72 -1.78 -1.04
C CYS A 90 -1.33 -0.64 -1.85
N THR A 91 -2.56 -0.28 -1.55
CA THR A 91 -3.15 0.94 -2.15
C THR A 91 -2.45 2.18 -1.62
N HIS A 92 -2.09 2.21 -0.34
CA HIS A 92 -1.41 3.31 0.30
C HIS A 92 -0.04 2.84 0.80
N GLU A 93 0.92 3.76 0.87
CA GLU A 93 2.26 3.46 1.35
C GLU A 93 2.20 2.84 2.76
N PRO A 94 2.73 1.62 2.95
CA PRO A 94 2.35 0.82 4.10
C PRO A 94 3.07 1.26 5.37
N CYS A 95 2.32 1.60 6.42
CA CYS A 95 2.90 1.88 7.75
C CYS A 95 3.45 0.60 8.40
N SER A 96 2.91 -0.57 8.03
CA SER A 96 3.27 -1.88 8.60
C SER A 96 4.48 -2.54 7.92
N LEU A 97 5.55 -1.78 7.67
CA LEU A 97 6.76 -2.22 6.95
C LEU A 97 7.38 -3.50 7.53
N SER A 98 7.41 -3.60 8.87
CA SER A 98 7.90 -4.79 9.57
C SER A 98 6.98 -5.99 9.39
N GLY A 99 5.66 -5.78 9.32
CA GLY A 99 4.68 -6.83 9.06
C GLY A 99 4.90 -7.50 7.71
N ILE A 100 5.15 -6.71 6.65
CA ILE A 100 5.49 -7.22 5.31
C ILE A 100 6.79 -8.04 5.37
N THR A 101 7.80 -7.53 6.07
CA THR A 101 9.09 -8.22 6.21
C THR A 101 8.97 -9.55 6.96
N TRP A 102 8.32 -9.56 8.13
CA TRP A 102 8.10 -10.77 8.93
C TRP A 102 7.15 -11.75 8.23
N GLY A 103 6.25 -11.22 7.40
CA GLY A 103 5.39 -11.99 6.51
C GLY A 103 6.15 -12.69 5.38
N GLY A 104 7.44 -12.41 5.18
CA GLY A 104 8.31 -13.13 4.26
C GLY A 104 8.37 -12.57 2.85
N TRP A 105 7.78 -11.39 2.59
CA TRP A 105 7.94 -10.69 1.33
C TRP A 105 9.28 -9.95 1.28
N ASP A 106 9.89 -9.96 0.09
CA ASP A 106 11.14 -9.24 -0.21
C ASP A 106 10.93 -8.07 -1.18
N ASN A 107 9.67 -7.77 -1.49
CA ASN A 107 9.30 -6.67 -2.36
C ASN A 107 7.88 -6.21 -2.01
N PHE A 108 7.63 -4.91 -2.19
CA PHE A 108 6.27 -4.40 -2.21
C PHE A 108 6.11 -3.18 -3.11
N TYR A 109 4.89 -2.95 -3.59
CA TYR A 109 4.55 -1.78 -4.39
C TYR A 109 3.36 -1.06 -3.78
N TYR A 110 3.22 0.23 -4.07
CA TYR A 110 2.11 1.03 -3.55
C TYR A 110 1.59 2.09 -4.51
N LEU A 111 0.29 2.40 -4.44
CA LEU A 111 -0.35 3.35 -5.36
C LEU A 111 -0.27 4.81 -4.89
N PHE A 112 -0.58 5.08 -3.62
CA PHE A 112 -0.56 6.42 -3.01
C PHE A 112 0.59 6.56 -2.02
N THR A 113 1.34 7.67 -2.08
CA THR A 113 2.37 7.99 -1.07
C THR A 113 1.75 8.48 0.24
N TYR A 114 2.55 8.62 1.30
CA TYR A 114 2.08 9.25 2.54
C TYR A 114 1.59 10.69 2.34
N GLU A 115 2.25 11.47 1.48
CA GLU A 115 1.84 12.83 1.16
C GLU A 115 0.47 12.85 0.46
N GLU A 116 0.28 11.97 -0.53
CA GLU A 116 -1.02 11.82 -1.19
C GLU A 116 -2.10 11.35 -0.20
N THR A 117 -1.76 10.43 0.71
CA THR A 117 -2.67 9.95 1.75
C THR A 117 -3.13 11.08 2.68
N ARG A 118 -2.17 11.90 3.15
CA ARG A 118 -2.44 13.07 3.99
C ARG A 118 -3.33 14.08 3.26
N ASP A 119 -2.97 14.41 2.02
CA ASP A 119 -3.56 15.55 1.30
C ASP A 119 -4.89 15.20 0.62
N ALA A 120 -5.02 14.01 0.04
CA ALA A 120 -6.22 13.60 -0.70
C ALA A 120 -7.26 12.87 0.17
N PHE A 121 -6.84 12.26 1.29
CA PHE A 121 -7.72 11.45 2.13
C PHE A 121 -7.92 12.01 3.54
N GLU A 122 -7.24 13.09 3.92
CA GLU A 122 -7.32 13.67 5.27
C GLU A 122 -7.01 12.66 6.39
N ILE A 123 -6.04 11.76 6.13
CA ILE A 123 -5.54 10.78 7.10
C ILE A 123 -4.08 11.13 7.43
N PRO A 124 -3.82 12.16 8.27
CA PRO A 124 -2.46 12.64 8.55
C PRO A 124 -1.71 11.78 9.57
N HIS A 125 -2.42 10.94 10.33
CA HIS A 125 -1.86 10.27 11.50
C HIS A 125 -0.77 9.26 11.16
N ASP A 126 -0.86 8.57 10.02
CA ASP A 126 0.14 7.58 9.61
C ASP A 126 1.51 8.23 9.42
N LEU A 127 1.56 9.34 8.69
CA LEU A 127 2.80 10.11 8.49
C LEU A 127 3.32 10.64 9.82
N ALA A 128 2.46 11.22 10.66
CA ALA A 128 2.86 11.76 11.96
C ALA A 128 3.44 10.67 12.89
N ILE A 129 2.85 9.48 12.92
CA ILE A 129 3.35 8.34 13.70
C ILE A 129 4.70 7.89 13.16
N LEU A 130 4.86 7.75 11.84
CA LEU A 130 6.12 7.32 11.26
C LEU A 130 7.26 8.31 11.54
N GLU A 131 6.99 9.61 11.43
CA GLU A 131 7.98 10.62 11.79
C GLU A 131 8.32 10.57 13.27
N ALA A 132 7.32 10.49 14.16
CA ALA A 132 7.54 10.47 15.60
C ALA A 132 8.29 9.20 16.09
N VAL A 133 8.03 8.05 15.47
CA VAL A 133 8.60 6.75 15.89
C VAL A 133 9.95 6.48 15.21
N PHE A 134 10.11 6.83 13.93
CA PHE A 134 11.28 6.43 13.14
C PHE A 134 12.27 7.56 12.84
N LYS A 135 11.84 8.83 12.75
CA LYS A 135 12.74 9.98 12.56
C LYS A 135 13.27 10.52 13.91
N VAL A 136 13.82 9.63 14.75
CA VAL A 136 14.39 10.04 16.03
C VAL A 136 15.62 10.95 15.80
N PRO A 137 15.70 12.14 16.42
CA PRO A 137 16.87 13.01 16.32
C PRO A 137 18.14 12.32 16.82
N SER A 138 19.26 12.61 16.17
CA SER A 138 20.58 12.17 16.62
C SER A 138 20.93 12.81 17.97
N THR A 139 21.62 12.06 18.83
CA THR A 139 22.22 12.62 20.05
C THR A 139 23.49 13.42 19.77
N CYS A 140 23.96 13.45 18.51
CA CYS A 140 25.13 14.22 18.09
C CYS A 140 24.76 15.70 17.88
N ALA A 141 25.54 16.60 18.48
CA ALA A 141 25.34 18.04 18.36
C ALA A 141 25.56 18.59 16.92
N ALA A 142 26.08 17.77 16.01
CA ALA A 142 26.34 18.15 14.62
C ALA A 142 25.14 17.96 13.68
N GLU A 143 24.08 17.26 14.09
CA GLU A 143 22.89 17.13 13.26
C GLU A 143 22.10 18.45 13.25
N THR A 144 21.88 18.99 12.05
CA THR A 144 21.04 20.17 11.88
C THR A 144 19.57 19.78 11.73
N ARG A 145 18.67 20.75 11.95
CA ARG A 145 17.22 20.53 11.77
C ARG A 145 16.88 20.20 10.33
N GLU A 146 17.60 20.79 9.38
CA GLU A 146 17.44 20.55 7.94
C GLU A 146 17.84 19.12 7.58
N GLN A 147 18.95 18.62 8.13
CA GLN A 147 19.38 17.24 7.94
C GLN A 147 18.34 16.25 8.47
N LEU A 148 17.81 16.49 9.67
CA LEU A 148 16.74 15.67 10.25
C LEU A 148 15.47 15.71 9.39
N ALA A 149 15.06 16.90 8.94
CA ALA A 149 13.86 17.09 8.10
C ALA A 149 13.98 16.36 6.75
N SER A 150 15.17 16.39 6.12
CA SER A 150 15.43 15.72 4.84
C SER A 150 15.56 14.20 4.91
N ARG A 151 15.56 13.61 6.11
CA ARG A 151 15.73 12.17 6.27
C ARG A 151 14.53 11.43 5.65
N PRO A 152 14.73 10.34 4.91
CA PRO A 152 13.62 9.51 4.47
C PRO A 152 12.95 8.82 5.67
N LEU A 153 11.65 8.50 5.54
CA LEU A 153 10.89 7.81 6.58
C LEU A 153 11.41 6.38 6.83
N TYR A 154 11.84 5.73 5.75
CA TYR A 154 12.49 4.42 5.77
C TYR A 154 13.38 4.26 4.54
N ASN A 155 14.22 3.24 4.52
CA ASN A 155 15.03 2.90 3.35
C ASN A 155 14.22 1.99 2.40
N PRO A 156 13.79 2.46 1.21
CA PRO A 156 12.97 1.67 0.29
C PRO A 156 13.74 0.51 -0.36
N ILE A 157 15.08 0.53 -0.34
CA ILE A 157 15.94 -0.55 -0.84
C ILE A 157 16.89 -0.95 0.29
N ASN A 158 16.57 -2.04 0.96
CA ASN A 158 17.35 -2.54 2.09
C ASN A 158 17.58 -4.06 1.98
N LYS A 159 18.27 -4.63 2.97
CA LYS A 159 18.63 -6.07 2.97
C LYS A 159 17.43 -7.02 3.08
N PHE A 160 16.24 -6.51 3.41
CA PHE A 160 15.04 -7.30 3.59
C PHE A 160 14.09 -7.17 2.40
N PHE A 161 13.88 -5.94 1.90
CA PHE A 161 12.95 -5.69 0.80
C PHE A 161 13.41 -4.57 -0.14
N GLN A 162 12.78 -4.54 -1.31
CA GLN A 162 12.76 -3.40 -2.23
C GLN A 162 11.33 -2.90 -2.42
N SER A 163 11.12 -1.58 -2.46
CA SER A 163 9.82 -1.00 -2.75
C SER A 163 9.86 0.10 -3.79
N ALA A 164 8.73 0.29 -4.47
CA ALA A 164 8.51 1.36 -5.42
C ALA A 164 7.04 1.75 -5.48
N SER A 165 6.77 3.04 -5.72
CA SER A 165 5.42 3.50 -6.03
C SER A 165 5.04 3.15 -7.47
N VAL A 166 3.74 3.04 -7.74
CA VAL A 166 3.19 2.92 -9.10
C VAL A 166 3.65 4.09 -9.98
N ALA A 167 3.73 5.30 -9.42
CA ALA A 167 4.25 6.47 -10.13
C ALA A 167 5.72 6.30 -10.53
N ALA A 168 6.58 5.79 -9.64
CA ALA A 168 7.99 5.52 -9.95
C ALA A 168 8.14 4.45 -11.04
N LEU A 169 7.31 3.39 -11.01
CA LEU A 169 7.29 2.37 -12.05
C LEU A 169 6.85 2.94 -13.40
N LEU A 170 5.82 3.79 -13.41
CA LEU A 170 5.30 4.44 -14.61
C LEU A 170 6.36 5.37 -15.24
N GLU A 171 7.04 6.17 -14.41
CA GLU A 171 8.06 7.10 -14.90
C GLU A 171 9.30 6.41 -15.47
N ALA A 172 9.61 5.20 -14.99
CA ALA A 172 10.69 4.40 -15.53
C ALA A 172 10.41 3.77 -16.92
N LEU A 173 9.15 3.83 -17.40
CA LEU A 173 8.82 3.35 -18.75
C LEU A 173 9.33 4.33 -19.83
N PRO A 174 9.72 3.83 -21.01
CA PRO A 174 9.99 4.67 -22.17
C PRO A 174 8.78 5.53 -22.55
N GLU A 175 9.03 6.74 -23.03
CA GLU A 175 7.98 7.58 -23.59
C GLU A 175 7.32 6.90 -24.80
N GLY A 176 5.99 6.96 -24.86
CA GLY A 176 5.21 6.31 -25.91
C GLY A 176 3.75 6.10 -25.52
N GLN A 177 2.99 5.52 -26.45
CA GLN A 177 1.56 5.26 -26.27
C GLN A 177 1.27 4.40 -25.05
N GLU A 178 2.07 3.36 -24.79
CA GLU A 178 1.88 2.45 -23.65
C GLU A 178 2.00 3.16 -22.29
N LYS A 179 3.00 4.05 -22.12
CA LYS A 179 3.16 4.85 -20.90
C LYS A 179 1.97 5.79 -20.69
N GLU A 180 1.46 6.39 -21.77
CA GLU A 180 0.31 7.30 -21.70
C GLU A 180 -1.01 6.56 -21.38
N GLU A 181 -1.24 5.40 -21.97
CA GLU A 181 -2.39 4.55 -21.64
C GLU A 181 -2.36 4.10 -20.18
N LEU A 182 -1.19 3.70 -19.67
CA LEU A 182 -1.02 3.37 -18.27
C LEU A 182 -1.20 4.58 -17.35
N ARG A 183 -0.74 5.77 -17.74
CA ARG A 183 -0.96 7.01 -16.99
C ARG A 183 -2.46 7.29 -16.83
N GLN A 184 -3.23 7.19 -17.92
CA GLN A 184 -4.68 7.36 -17.87
C GLN A 184 -5.36 6.32 -16.98
N LYS A 185 -4.86 5.07 -17.00
CA LYS A 185 -5.36 4.01 -16.12
C LYS A 185 -5.05 4.30 -14.64
N VAL A 186 -3.86 4.80 -14.32
CA VAL A 186 -3.50 5.25 -12.97
C VAL A 186 -4.46 6.35 -12.50
N ASP A 187 -4.68 7.37 -13.33
CA ASP A 187 -5.57 8.48 -13.01
C ASP A 187 -7.01 8.01 -12.77
N HIS A 188 -7.50 7.09 -13.60
CA HIS A 188 -8.82 6.49 -13.45
C HIS A 188 -8.97 5.73 -12.13
N VAL A 189 -8.01 4.84 -11.81
CA VAL A 189 -8.02 4.07 -10.56
C VAL A 189 -7.92 4.99 -9.33
N LYS A 190 -7.08 6.03 -9.39
CA LYS A 190 -6.98 7.02 -8.31
C LYS A 190 -8.31 7.79 -8.12
N ALA A 191 -8.99 8.14 -9.21
CA ALA A 191 -10.29 8.81 -9.14
C ALA A 191 -11.38 7.93 -8.51
N GLU A 192 -11.40 6.63 -8.79
CA GLU A 192 -12.33 5.69 -8.12
C GLU A 192 -12.09 5.65 -6.60
N TYR A 193 -10.82 5.65 -6.18
CA TYR A 193 -10.43 5.68 -4.78
C TYR A 193 -10.87 6.95 -4.05
N ASN A 194 -10.74 8.11 -4.69
CA ASN A 194 -11.22 9.38 -4.13
C ASN A 194 -12.74 9.33 -3.85
N GLY A 195 -13.52 8.62 -4.67
CA GLY A 195 -14.94 8.39 -4.42
C GLY A 195 -15.23 7.60 -3.12
N LEU A 196 -14.35 6.66 -2.76
CA LEU A 196 -14.45 5.93 -1.49
C LEU A 196 -14.16 6.84 -0.29
N SER A 197 -13.17 7.74 -0.42
CA SER A 197 -12.79 8.71 0.61
C SER A 197 -13.97 9.59 1.04
N LEU A 198 -14.74 10.11 0.08
CA LEU A 198 -15.93 10.93 0.35
C LEU A 198 -16.99 10.17 1.16
N THR A 199 -17.07 8.85 1.03
CA THR A 199 -17.99 8.03 1.82
C THR A 199 -17.44 7.79 3.22
N TYR A 200 -16.15 7.49 3.35
CA TYR A 200 -15.47 7.37 4.63
C TYR A 200 -15.59 8.64 5.48
N GLN A 201 -15.27 9.81 4.90
CA GLN A 201 -15.31 11.08 5.62
C GLN A 201 -16.70 11.45 6.14
N ARG A 202 -17.78 11.00 5.49
CA ARG A 202 -19.16 11.19 5.97
C ARG A 202 -19.51 10.30 7.16
N GLY A 203 -18.85 9.15 7.32
CA GLY A 203 -19.09 8.19 8.40
C GLY A 203 -18.05 8.23 9.53
N LYS A 204 -16.99 9.03 9.38
CA LYS A 204 -15.86 9.12 10.31
C LYS A 204 -16.32 9.52 11.72
N GLY A 205 -15.77 8.84 12.73
CA GLY A 205 -16.05 9.09 14.15
C GLY A 205 -17.13 8.20 14.79
N GLY A 206 -17.81 7.35 14.01
CA GLY A 206 -18.86 6.45 14.54
C GLY A 206 -18.38 5.10 15.08
N ALA A 207 -17.13 4.70 14.82
CA ALA A 207 -16.65 3.32 15.00
C ALA A 207 -15.64 3.10 16.15
N ASP A 208 -15.57 4.02 17.14
CA ASP A 208 -14.63 3.96 18.29
C ASP A 208 -13.16 3.71 17.89
N ILE A 209 -12.76 4.27 16.75
CA ILE A 209 -11.39 4.19 16.23
C ILE A 209 -10.54 5.25 16.97
N PRO A 210 -9.42 4.89 17.62
CA PRO A 210 -8.65 5.82 18.46
C PRO A 210 -8.04 7.02 17.71
N LEU A 211 -7.77 6.87 16.41
CA LEU A 211 -7.22 7.89 15.50
C LEU A 211 -8.01 7.84 14.18
N PRO A 212 -9.26 8.35 14.17
CA PRO A 212 -10.14 8.29 13.02
C PRO A 212 -9.68 9.24 11.91
#